data_AF-A0A1D6QIP1-F1
#
_entry.id   AF-A0A1D6QIP1-F1
#
_cell.length_a   1.000
_cell.length_b   1.000
_cell.length_c   1.000
_cell.angle_alpha   90.00
_cell.angle_beta   90.00
_cell.angle_gamma   90.00
#
_symmetry.space_group_name_H-M   'P 1'
#
loop_
_entity.id
_entity.type
_entity.pdbx_description
1 polymer ?
#
loop_
_entity_poly.entity_id
_entity_poly.type
_entity_poly.pdbx_seq_one_letter_code
_entity_poly.pdbx_strand_id
1 'polypeptide(L)'
;MALPASPSPVAMVWARQGRLQQRYDGCYRLVSGCIPYTLKEDAVEEGAGKQSCQQDVVGRLQVLMISTPKRSDLIFPKGGWEDDESIDEAASREAFEEAGVKGIISVGAFT
;
A
#
# COMPACT_ATOMS: atom_id res chain seq x y z
N MET A 1 -41.97 -10.07 -2.50
CA MET A 1 -40.58 -10.57 -2.34
C MET A 1 -39.68 -9.65 -3.13
N ALA A 2 -38.83 -8.86 -2.48
CA ALA A 2 -37.87 -8.00 -3.17
C ALA A 2 -36.65 -8.84 -3.60
N LEU A 3 -36.19 -8.64 -4.84
CA LEU A 3 -34.97 -9.28 -5.34
C LEU A 3 -33.74 -8.70 -4.60
N PRO A 4 -32.70 -9.50 -4.31
CA PRO A 4 -31.48 -8.97 -3.72
C PRO A 4 -30.83 -7.98 -4.70
N ALA A 5 -30.41 -6.82 -4.18
CA ALA A 5 -29.65 -5.85 -4.95
C ALA A 5 -28.39 -6.50 -5.52
N SER A 6 -28.13 -6.29 -6.80
CA SER A 6 -26.89 -6.74 -7.42
C SER A 6 -25.70 -6.10 -6.69
N PRO A 7 -24.61 -6.85 -6.41
CA PRO A 7 -23.42 -6.26 -5.85
C PRO A 7 -22.96 -5.14 -6.79
N SER A 8 -22.77 -3.94 -6.26
CA SER A 8 -22.24 -2.83 -7.05
C SER A 8 -20.92 -3.28 -7.66
N PRO A 9 -20.67 -3.05 -8.96
CA PRO A 9 -19.39 -3.38 -9.55
C PRO A 9 -18.30 -2.68 -8.73
N VAL A 10 -17.41 -3.47 -8.13
CA VAL A 10 -16.16 -2.92 -7.62
C VAL A 10 -15.54 -2.16 -8.78
N ALA A 11 -15.43 -0.84 -8.65
CA ALA A 11 -14.89 0.00 -9.70
C ALA A 11 -13.49 -0.54 -10.02
N MET A 12 -13.38 -1.23 -11.15
CA MET A 12 -12.11 -1.76 -11.63
C MET A 12 -11.29 -0.54 -12.03
N VAL A 13 -10.40 -0.12 -11.14
CA VAL A 13 -9.58 1.07 -11.37
C VAL A 13 -8.60 0.72 -12.47
N TRP A 14 -8.65 1.48 -13.56
CA TRP A 14 -7.66 1.39 -14.61
C TRP A 14 -6.37 2.02 -14.12
N ALA A 15 -5.36 1.14 -13.98
CA ALA A 15 -4.00 1.56 -13.68
C ALA A 15 -3.53 2.56 -14.74
N ARG A 16 -2.80 3.59 -14.32
CA ARG A 16 -2.21 4.55 -15.25
C ARG A 16 -1.22 3.84 -16.17
N GLN A 17 -1.26 4.19 -17.46
CA GLN A 17 -0.42 3.56 -18.49
C GLN A 17 0.46 4.60 -19.19
N GLY A 18 1.64 4.16 -19.60
CA GLY A 18 2.60 4.99 -20.32
C GLY A 18 3.72 5.53 -19.42
N ARG A 19 4.55 6.41 -19.99
CA ARG A 19 5.71 7.02 -19.30
C ARG A 19 5.88 8.51 -19.57
N LEU A 20 5.00 9.11 -20.36
CA LEU A 20 5.12 10.49 -20.82
C LEU A 20 5.00 11.50 -19.69
N GLN A 21 4.14 11.22 -18.70
CA GLN A 21 3.91 12.07 -17.53
C GLN A 21 4.81 11.70 -16.34
N GLN A 22 5.66 10.68 -16.46
CA GLN A 22 6.52 10.25 -15.36
C GLN A 22 7.69 11.22 -15.19
N ARG A 23 8.07 11.48 -13.94
CA ARG A 23 9.21 12.33 -13.57
C ARG A 23 10.53 11.58 -13.70
N TYR A 24 11.59 12.31 -14.05
CA TYR A 24 12.95 11.83 -14.18
C TYR A 24 13.94 12.79 -13.52
N ASP A 25 14.97 12.24 -12.88
CA ASP A 25 16.18 12.97 -12.51
C ASP A 25 17.31 12.53 -13.46
N GLY A 26 17.63 13.36 -14.45
CA GLY A 26 18.48 12.97 -15.57
C GLY A 26 17.89 11.78 -16.33
N CYS A 27 18.59 10.64 -16.32
CA CYS A 27 18.13 9.39 -16.94
C CYS A 27 17.43 8.43 -15.96
N TYR A 28 17.29 8.81 -14.69
CA TYR A 28 16.69 7.97 -13.66
C TYR A 28 15.20 8.26 -13.54
N ARG A 29 14.37 7.23 -13.76
CA ARG A 29 12.93 7.32 -13.53
C ARG A 29 12.64 7.40 -12.04
N LEU A 30 11.91 8.42 -11.61
CA LEU A 30 11.46 8.56 -10.23
C LEU A 30 10.27 7.64 -9.97
N VAL A 31 10.31 6.94 -8.83
CA VAL A 31 9.31 5.95 -8.43
C VAL A 31 8.84 6.30 -7.03
N SER A 32 7.53 6.22 -6.81
CA SER A 32 6.93 6.33 -5.49
C SER A 32 6.18 5.05 -5.13
N GLY A 33 6.08 4.76 -3.85
CA GLY A 33 5.42 3.58 -3.32
C GLY A 33 5.33 3.64 -1.80
N CYS A 34 4.73 2.63 -1.19
CA CYS A 34 4.60 2.55 0.26
C CYS A 34 4.81 1.12 0.76
N ILE A 35 4.95 0.97 2.07
CA ILE A 35 4.94 -0.32 2.76
C ILE A 35 3.61 -0.41 3.50
N PRO A 36 2.58 -1.08 2.95
CA PRO A 36 1.30 -1.20 3.62
C PRO A 36 1.44 -2.14 4.82
N TYR A 37 0.99 -1.70 5.98
CA TYR A 37 1.06 -2.50 7.20
C TYR A 37 -0.18 -2.33 8.08
N THR A 38 -0.42 -3.33 8.92
CA THR A 38 -1.36 -3.27 10.04
C THR A 38 -0.69 -3.87 11.28
N LEU A 39 -1.19 -3.50 12.47
CA LEU A 39 -0.82 -4.16 13.71
C LEU A 39 -1.95 -5.12 14.09
N LYS A 40 -1.61 -6.36 14.46
CA LYS A 40 -2.57 -7.25 15.11
C LYS A 40 -3.00 -6.63 16.43
N GLU A 41 -4.31 -6.58 16.65
CA GLU A 41 -4.84 -6.33 17.99
C GLU A 41 -4.37 -7.46 18.91
N ASP A 42 -4.04 -7.11 20.14
CA ASP A 42 -3.75 -8.11 21.15
C ASP A 42 -5.04 -8.90 21.35
N ALA A 43 -4.98 -10.23 21.18
CA ALA A 43 -6.06 -11.08 21.68
C ALA A 43 -6.18 -10.75 23.17
N VAL A 44 -7.38 -10.36 23.60
CA VAL A 44 -7.67 -10.01 24.99
C VAL A 44 -7.51 -11.27 25.83
N GLU A 45 -6.29 -11.59 26.20
CA GLU A 45 -5.99 -12.53 27.27
C GLU A 45 -6.33 -11.76 28.55
N GLU A 46 -7.56 -11.97 29.03
CA GLU A 46 -8.05 -11.53 30.33
C GLU A 46 -7.03 -11.88 31.42
N GLY A 47 -6.26 -10.89 31.85
CA GLY A 47 -5.43 -10.96 33.05
C GLY A 47 -3.93 -11.14 32.82
N ALA A 48 -3.23 -10.06 32.48
CA ALA A 48 -1.99 -9.62 33.13
C ALA A 48 -1.44 -8.40 32.37
N GLY A 49 -1.25 -7.28 33.07
CA GLY A 49 -0.69 -6.06 32.48
C GLY A 49 0.70 -6.30 31.87
N LYS A 50 0.76 -6.41 30.53
CA LYS A 50 2.01 -6.44 29.79
C LYS A 50 2.38 -5.01 29.38
N GLN A 51 3.48 -4.51 29.93
CA GLN A 51 4.18 -3.37 29.36
C GLN A 51 4.67 -3.75 27.95
N SER A 52 4.05 -3.19 26.92
CA SER A 52 4.42 -3.41 25.51
C SER A 52 5.88 -3.00 25.29
N CYS A 53 6.77 -3.97 25.11
CA CYS A 53 8.16 -3.72 24.72
C CYS A 53 8.26 -3.66 23.18
N GLN A 54 9.34 -3.08 22.62
CA GLN A 54 9.54 -2.99 21.17
C GLN A 54 9.46 -4.35 20.46
N GLN A 55 9.87 -5.43 21.13
CA GLN A 55 9.80 -6.79 20.60
C GLN A 55 8.35 -7.23 20.32
N ASP A 56 7.38 -6.75 21.12
CA ASP A 56 5.95 -7.04 20.96
C ASP A 56 5.35 -6.34 19.73
N VAL A 57 5.92 -5.20 19.31
CA VAL A 57 5.44 -4.47 18.13
C VAL A 57 5.81 -5.22 16.85
N VAL A 58 7.05 -5.68 16.72
CA VAL A 58 7.52 -6.41 15.53
C VAL A 58 6.74 -7.73 15.36
N GLY A 59 6.45 -8.44 16.46
CA GLY A 59 5.66 -9.67 16.41
C GLY A 59 4.20 -9.51 15.96
N ARG A 60 3.65 -8.29 16.09
CA ARG A 60 2.27 -7.95 15.69
C ARG A 60 2.18 -7.28 14.33
N LEU A 61 3.31 -6.82 13.78
CA LEU A 61 3.38 -6.17 12.48
C LEU A 61 3.04 -7.15 11.35
N GLN A 62 2.01 -6.83 10.58
CA GLN A 62 1.70 -7.52 9.33
C GLN A 62 1.98 -6.56 8.19
N VAL A 63 2.76 -7.01 7.21
CA VAL A 63 3.10 -6.22 6.03
C VAL A 63 2.51 -6.89 4.80
N LEU A 64 1.89 -6.09 3.92
CA LEU A 64 1.37 -6.58 2.65
C LEU A 64 2.42 -6.44 1.55
N MET A 65 2.62 -7.53 0.82
CA MET A 65 3.38 -7.56 -0.42
C MET A 65 2.52 -8.13 -1.54
N ILE A 66 2.82 -7.79 -2.78
CA ILE A 66 2.13 -8.27 -3.98
C ILE A 66 3.05 -9.18 -4.79
N SER A 67 2.46 -10.19 -5.45
CA SER A 67 3.16 -11.04 -6.41
C SER A 67 3.24 -10.38 -7.77
N THR A 68 4.36 -10.51 -8.47
CA THR A 68 4.47 -10.01 -9.85
C THR A 68 4.05 -11.06 -10.88
N PRO A 69 3.38 -10.70 -11.99
CA PRO A 69 2.95 -11.69 -13.00
C PRO A 69 4.09 -12.45 -13.70
N LYS A 70 5.32 -11.90 -13.69
CA LYS A 70 6.46 -12.40 -14.46
C LYS A 70 7.59 -12.99 -13.61
N ARG A 71 7.49 -12.94 -12.28
CA ARG A 71 8.50 -13.47 -11.35
C ARG A 71 7.83 -13.99 -10.09
N SER A 72 8.47 -14.94 -9.42
CA SER A 72 8.05 -15.42 -8.10
C SER A 72 8.38 -14.45 -6.95
N ASP A 73 8.85 -13.25 -7.27
CA ASP A 73 9.25 -12.25 -6.29
C ASP A 73 8.02 -11.56 -5.69
N LEU A 74 8.12 -11.26 -4.40
CA LEU A 74 7.19 -10.37 -3.70
C LEU A 74 7.77 -8.96 -3.71
N ILE A 75 6.93 -7.98 -4.02
CA ILE A 75 7.30 -6.57 -4.01
C ILE A 75 6.32 -5.76 -3.16
N PHE A 76 6.77 -4.58 -2.71
CA PHE A 76 5.85 -3.57 -2.21
C PHE A 76 5.18 -2.82 -3.35
N PRO A 77 3.95 -2.32 -3.16
CA PRO A 77 3.26 -1.51 -4.15
C PRO A 77 4.05 -0.25 -4.49
N LYS A 78 4.29 0.00 -5.78
CA LYS A 78 5.05 1.15 -6.27
C LYS A 78 4.85 1.36 -7.77
N GLY A 79 5.14 2.56 -8.24
CA GLY A 79 5.22 2.84 -9.65
C GLY A 79 5.77 4.23 -9.97
N GLY A 80 5.60 4.65 -11.22
CA GLY A 80 6.20 5.90 -11.69
C GLY A 80 5.54 7.09 -11.00
N TRP A 81 6.34 8.02 -10.47
CA TRP A 81 5.82 9.28 -9.95
C TRP A 81 5.51 10.21 -11.12
N GLU A 82 4.26 10.64 -11.25
CA GLU A 82 3.81 11.51 -12.35
C GLU A 82 3.92 13.02 -12.00
N ASP A 83 3.80 13.88 -13.00
CA ASP A 83 3.98 15.33 -12.87
C ASP A 83 2.78 16.04 -12.24
N ASP A 84 1.59 15.46 -12.33
CA ASP A 84 0.32 15.97 -11.83
C ASP A 84 -0.01 15.59 -10.36
N GLU A 85 0.91 14.93 -9.65
CA GLU A 85 0.69 14.42 -8.29
C GLU A 85 1.89 14.67 -7.35
N SER A 86 1.63 14.71 -6.05
CA SER A 86 2.66 14.67 -5.00
C SER A 86 3.24 13.26 -4.84
N ILE A 87 4.34 13.14 -4.08
CA ILE A 87 4.99 11.84 -3.84
C ILE A 87 4.07 10.89 -3.04
N ASP A 88 3.31 11.42 -2.08
CA ASP A 88 2.36 10.66 -1.27
C ASP A 88 1.09 10.32 -2.04
N GLU A 89 0.59 11.22 -2.89
CA GLU A 89 -0.51 10.92 -3.82
C GLU A 89 -0.13 9.78 -4.77
N ALA A 90 1.09 9.81 -5.33
CA ALA A 90 1.63 8.75 -6.16
C ALA A 90 1.70 7.41 -5.40
N ALA A 91 2.24 7.40 -4.18
CA ALA A 91 2.32 6.19 -3.36
C ALA A 91 0.93 5.63 -3.03
N SER A 92 -0.05 6.49 -2.75
CA SER A 92 -1.43 6.11 -2.46
C SER A 92 -2.12 5.54 -3.69
N ARG A 93 -1.91 6.14 -4.86
CA ARG A 93 -2.44 5.65 -6.13
C ARG A 93 -1.91 4.26 -6.45
N GLU A 94 -0.59 4.06 -6.37
CA GLU A 94 0.06 2.77 -6.66
C GLU A 94 -0.38 1.67 -5.69
N ALA A 95 -0.50 1.99 -4.39
CA ALA A 95 -1.03 1.05 -3.39
C ALA A 95 -2.46 0.59 -3.71
N PHE A 96 -3.29 1.49 -4.22
CA PHE A 96 -4.66 1.17 -4.59
C PHE A 96 -4.73 0.40 -5.92
N GLU A 97 -3.95 0.77 -6.93
CA GLU A 97 -3.92 0.12 -8.24
C GLU A 97 -3.34 -1.31 -8.16
N GLU A 98 -2.24 -1.52 -7.44
CA GLU A 98 -1.56 -2.82 -7.42
C GLU A 98 -2.07 -3.76 -6.31
N ALA A 99 -2.54 -3.22 -5.18
CA ALA A 99 -2.92 -4.00 -4.01
C ALA A 99 -4.37 -3.78 -3.54
N GLY A 100 -5.11 -2.83 -4.12
CA GLY A 100 -6.46 -2.50 -3.68
C GLY A 100 -6.54 -1.86 -2.29
N VAL A 101 -5.41 -1.34 -1.77
CA VAL A 101 -5.32 -0.81 -0.40
C VAL A 101 -5.46 0.71 -0.38
N LYS A 102 -6.17 1.21 0.64
CA LYS A 102 -6.20 2.63 1.02
C LYS A 102 -5.84 2.77 2.48
N GLY A 103 -5.18 3.86 2.85
CA GLY A 103 -4.75 4.11 4.22
C GLY A 103 -4.19 5.51 4.39
N ILE A 104 -3.66 5.79 5.59
CA ILE A 104 -2.98 7.04 5.88
C ILE A 104 -1.52 6.89 5.45
N ILE A 105 -1.06 7.74 4.54
CA ILE A 105 0.35 7.82 4.17
C ILE A 105 1.04 8.80 5.10
N SER A 106 1.99 8.29 5.87
CA SER A 106 2.98 9.12 6.56
C SER A 106 4.26 9.11 5.74
N VAL A 107 4.70 10.28 5.31
CA VAL A 107 5.98 10.41 4.61
C VAL A 107 7.10 10.17 5.62
N GLY A 108 7.63 8.95 5.62
CA GLY A 108 8.86 8.62 6.33
C GLY A 108 10.03 9.23 5.59
N ALA A 109 10.51 10.39 6.01
CA ALA A 109 11.84 10.84 5.62
C ALA A 109 12.85 9.89 6.26
N PHE A 110 13.30 8.86 5.54
CA PHE A 110 14.52 8.14 5.90
C PHE A 110 15.69 9.04 5.49
N THR A 111 16.09 9.93 6.41
CA THR A 111 17.33 10.71 6.31
C THR A 111 18.55 9.83 6.48
#